data_AF-A0A0B5FD26-F1
#
_entry.id   AF-A0A0B5FD26-F1
#
_cell.length_a   1.000
_cell.length_b   1.000
_cell.length_c   1.000
_cell.angle_alpha   90.00
_cell.angle_beta   90.00
_cell.angle_gamma   90.00
#
_symmetry.space_group_name_H-M   'P 1'
#
loop_
_entity.id
_entity.type
_entity.pdbx_description
1 polymer ?
#
loop_
_entity_poly.entity_id
_entity_poly.type
_entity_poly.pdbx_seq_one_letter_code
_entity_poly.pdbx_strand_id
1 'polypeptide(L)'
;MALVLAVSMLLILTVLGMVAWNSSTRQLVPAGLQQAEYQAFFAAQRGIEYALNRDILLNMSGSVDLASNAHKPYIDAGNTKAAGRGEITEGEIADGGAGVVPLRLRSRYGSEFGANYYFISVRGEGPGGRSQDVETQVVRMYRHDDDSIFRTSGGG
;
A
#
# COMPACT_ATOMS: atom_id res chain seq x y z
N MET A 1 17.68 61.10 -18.71
CA MET A 1 16.35 60.56 -18.34
C MET A 1 16.20 59.08 -18.64
N ALA A 2 16.58 58.58 -19.82
CA ALA A 2 16.52 57.14 -20.15
C ALA A 2 17.27 56.22 -19.16
N LEU A 3 18.43 56.65 -18.64
CA LEU A 3 19.23 55.87 -17.70
C LEU A 3 18.54 55.67 -16.33
N VAL A 4 17.83 56.68 -15.83
CA VAL A 4 17.06 56.59 -14.58
C VAL A 4 15.90 55.60 -14.74
N LEU A 5 15.25 55.64 -15.90
CA LEU A 5 14.19 54.70 -16.26
C LEU A 5 14.70 53.26 -16.32
N ALA A 6 15.84 53.03 -16.98
CA ALA A 6 16.46 51.70 -17.06
C ALA A 6 16.82 51.14 -15.68
N VAL A 7 17.42 51.95 -14.80
CA VAL A 7 17.77 51.54 -13.43
C VAL A 7 16.52 51.22 -12.61
N SER A 8 15.46 52.02 -12.74
CA SER A 8 14.18 51.76 -12.05
C SER A 8 13.51 50.46 -12.51
N MET A 9 13.55 50.16 -13.81
CA MET A 9 13.02 48.91 -14.37
C MET A 9 13.83 47.71 -13.89
N LEU A 10 15.15 47.83 -13.81
CA LEU A 10 16.02 46.75 -13.37
C LEU A 10 15.76 46.40 -11.90
N LEU A 11 15.49 47.40 -11.06
CA LEU A 11 15.12 47.21 -9.65
C LEU A 11 13.75 46.53 -9.50
N ILE A 12 12.78 46.86 -10.35
CA ILE A 12 11.48 46.18 -10.37
C ILE A 12 11.63 44.72 -10.81
N LEU A 13 12.44 44.46 -11.84
CA LEU A 13 12.68 43.11 -12.35
C LEU A 13 13.39 42.20 -11.34
N THR A 14 14.33 42.73 -10.53
CA THR A 14 14.99 41.94 -9.48
C THR A 14 14.03 41.56 -8.36
N VAL A 15 13.14 42.46 -7.95
CA VAL A 15 12.09 42.17 -6.96
C VAL A 15 11.12 41.11 -7.51
N LEU A 16 10.68 41.25 -8.76
CA LEU A 16 9.80 40.26 -9.41
C LEU A 16 10.49 38.90 -9.56
N GLY A 17 11.77 38.88 -9.95
CA GLY A 17 12.57 37.66 -10.04
C GLY A 17 12.68 36.93 -8.70
N MET A 18 12.91 37.67 -7.61
CA MET A 18 12.97 37.09 -6.25
C MET A 18 11.61 36.55 -5.79
N VAL A 19 10.51 37.23 -6.08
CA VAL A 19 9.15 36.75 -5.77
C VAL A 19 8.82 35.49 -6.55
N ALA A 20 9.12 35.48 -7.86
CA ALA A 20 8.92 34.30 -8.71
C ALA A 20 9.75 33.11 -8.23
N TRP A 21 11.02 33.32 -7.89
CA TRP A 21 11.88 32.27 -7.34
C TRP A 21 11.35 31.68 -6.03
N ASN A 22 10.92 32.55 -5.11
CA ASN A 22 10.31 32.11 -3.85
C ASN A 22 9.00 31.36 -4.08
N SER A 23 8.18 31.80 -5.04
CA SER A 23 6.94 31.11 -5.41
C SER A 23 7.22 29.72 -5.98
N SER A 24 8.16 29.60 -6.93
CA SER A 24 8.55 28.32 -7.53
C SER A 24 9.12 27.36 -6.49
N THR A 25 9.97 27.84 -5.58
CA THR A 25 10.57 27.02 -4.52
C THR A 25 9.50 26.51 -3.55
N ARG A 26 8.52 27.37 -3.19
CA ARG A 26 7.37 26.99 -2.35
C ARG A 26 6.43 25.99 -3.02
N GLN A 27 6.39 25.92 -4.35
CA GLN A 27 5.55 24.96 -5.09
C GLN A 27 6.26 23.61 -5.34
N LEU A 28 7.58 23.60 -5.47
CA LEU A 28 8.35 22.36 -5.69
C LEU A 28 8.36 21.42 -4.47
N VAL A 29 8.44 21.98 -3.25
CA VAL A 29 8.41 21.19 -2.02
C VAL A 29 7.13 20.34 -1.91
N PRO A 30 5.91 20.91 -1.99
CA PRO A 30 4.68 20.12 -1.91
C PRO A 30 4.51 19.16 -3.10
N ALA A 31 4.97 19.52 -4.30
CA ALA A 31 4.94 18.61 -5.45
C ALA A 31 5.80 17.36 -5.24
N GLY A 32 6.99 17.52 -4.66
CA GLY A 32 7.86 16.39 -4.30
C GLY A 32 7.25 15.50 -3.21
N LEU A 33 6.54 16.09 -2.23
CA LEU A 33 5.85 15.33 -1.18
C LEU A 33 4.68 14.52 -1.74
N GLN A 34 3.88 15.10 -2.64
CA GLN A 34 2.78 14.38 -3.29
C GLN A 34 3.30 13.17 -4.07
N GLN A 35 4.37 13.33 -4.83
CA GLN A 35 4.97 12.21 -5.57
C GLN A 35 5.45 11.08 -4.65
N ALA A 36 6.07 11.42 -3.52
CA ALA A 36 6.50 10.44 -2.53
C ALA A 36 5.32 9.68 -1.90
N GLU A 37 4.22 10.38 -1.60
CA GLU A 37 3.00 9.76 -1.08
C GLU A 37 2.35 8.82 -2.09
N TYR A 38 2.28 9.21 -3.37
CA TYR A 38 1.76 8.32 -4.43
C TYR A 38 2.58 7.04 -4.55
N GLN A 39 3.90 7.11 -4.41
CA GLN A 39 4.77 5.94 -4.46
C GLN A 39 4.58 5.02 -3.25
N ALA A 40 4.43 5.58 -2.05
CA ALA A 40 4.12 4.81 -0.84
C ALA A 40 2.78 4.07 -0.97
N PHE A 41 1.74 4.76 -1.44
CA PHE A 41 0.43 4.16 -1.71
C PHE A 41 0.49 3.05 -2.76
N PHE A 42 1.21 3.30 -3.88
CA PHE A 42 1.36 2.29 -4.93
C PHE A 42 2.04 1.03 -4.40
N ALA A 43 3.10 1.17 -3.60
CA ALA A 43 3.78 0.03 -3.00
C ALA A 43 2.86 -0.76 -2.05
N ALA A 44 2.11 -0.07 -1.19
CA ALA A 44 1.16 -0.71 -0.28
C ALA A 44 0.04 -1.46 -1.04
N GLN A 45 -0.51 -0.85 -2.10
CA GLN A 45 -1.54 -1.48 -2.94
C GLN A 45 -1.03 -2.74 -3.65
N ARG A 46 0.19 -2.71 -4.19
CA ARG A 46 0.80 -3.89 -4.81
C ARG A 46 1.07 -5.00 -3.79
N GLY A 47 1.40 -4.64 -2.55
CA GLY A 47 1.51 -5.58 -1.45
C GLY A 47 0.21 -6.29 -1.13
N ILE A 48 -0.90 -5.54 -1.07
CA ILE A 48 -2.22 -6.12 -0.89
C ILE A 48 -2.57 -7.05 -2.04
N GLU A 49 -2.35 -6.63 -3.29
CA GLU A 49 -2.64 -7.47 -4.46
C GLU A 49 -1.89 -8.81 -4.40
N TYR A 50 -0.63 -8.79 -3.96
CA TYR A 50 0.15 -10.02 -3.75
C TYR A 50 -0.39 -10.85 -2.58
N ALA A 51 -0.74 -10.21 -1.47
CA ALA A 51 -1.33 -10.87 -0.30
C ALA A 51 -2.69 -11.53 -0.59
N LEU A 52 -3.43 -11.00 -1.56
CA LEU A 52 -4.68 -11.58 -2.07
C LEU A 52 -4.47 -12.80 -2.97
N ASN A 53 -3.22 -13.18 -3.26
CA ASN A 53 -2.96 -14.36 -4.06
C ASN A 53 -3.48 -15.62 -3.34
N ARG A 54 -4.28 -16.39 -4.07
CA ARG A 54 -4.92 -17.60 -3.59
C ARG A 54 -3.92 -18.58 -2.99
N ASP A 55 -2.73 -18.71 -3.55
CA ASP A 55 -1.74 -19.67 -3.05
C ASP A 55 -1.29 -19.37 -1.61
N ILE A 56 -1.10 -18.08 -1.29
CA ILE A 56 -0.73 -17.63 0.06
C ILE A 56 -1.89 -17.89 1.03
N LEU A 57 -3.11 -17.51 0.63
CA LEU A 57 -4.33 -17.72 1.44
C LEU A 57 -4.69 -19.20 1.65
N LEU A 58 -4.28 -20.09 0.75
CA LEU A 58 -4.53 -21.53 0.85
C LEU A 58 -3.50 -22.26 1.70
N ASN A 59 -2.24 -21.84 1.63
CA ASN A 59 -1.13 -22.55 2.27
C ASN A 59 -0.73 -21.95 3.63
N MET A 60 -1.37 -20.87 4.07
CA MET A 60 -1.10 -20.28 5.37
C MET A 60 -1.71 -21.08 6.52
N SER A 61 -0.93 -21.25 7.59
CA SER A 61 -1.36 -21.86 8.86
C SER A 61 -1.09 -20.89 10.02
N GLY A 62 -1.69 -19.70 9.97
CA GLY A 62 -1.50 -18.63 10.96
C GLY A 62 -1.17 -17.29 10.33
N SER A 63 -0.12 -16.64 10.82
CA SER A 63 0.36 -15.35 10.31
C SER A 63 1.45 -15.53 9.25
N VAL A 64 1.36 -14.76 8.16
CA VAL A 64 2.38 -14.70 7.10
C VAL A 64 2.92 -13.29 7.01
N ASP A 65 4.24 -13.16 7.19
CA ASP A 65 4.97 -11.91 7.01
C ASP A 65 5.28 -11.66 5.53
N LEU A 66 4.71 -10.59 4.99
CA LEU A 66 4.85 -10.11 3.61
C LEU A 66 6.13 -9.30 3.37
N ALA A 67 6.81 -8.86 4.42
CA ALA A 67 8.12 -8.21 4.34
C ALA A 67 9.27 -9.24 4.33
N SER A 68 9.00 -10.50 4.70
CA SER A 68 9.98 -11.59 4.70
C SER A 68 10.51 -11.89 3.29
N ASN A 69 11.76 -12.35 3.17
CA ASN A 69 12.38 -12.66 1.87
C ASN A 69 11.65 -13.78 1.08
N ALA A 70 10.83 -14.58 1.72
CA ALA A 70 10.04 -15.64 1.08
C ALA A 70 8.79 -15.10 0.37
N HIS A 71 8.19 -14.02 0.90
CA HIS A 71 6.92 -13.46 0.43
C HIS A 71 7.01 -11.99 0.05
N LYS A 72 8.22 -11.43 -0.05
CA LYS A 72 8.44 -10.04 -0.45
C LYS A 72 7.95 -9.83 -1.88
N PRO A 73 6.91 -9.00 -2.12
CA PRO A 73 6.43 -8.77 -3.45
C PRO A 73 7.45 -7.97 -4.25
N TYR A 74 7.63 -8.36 -5.51
CA TYR A 74 8.47 -7.62 -6.44
C TYR A 74 7.74 -6.34 -6.89
N ILE A 75 8.10 -5.22 -6.27
CA ILE A 75 7.62 -3.90 -6.66
C ILE A 75 8.72 -3.25 -7.50
N ASP A 76 8.49 -3.12 -8.81
CA ASP A 76 9.35 -2.33 -9.68
C ASP A 76 8.92 -0.85 -9.59
N ALA A 77 9.58 -0.12 -8.68
CA ALA A 77 9.41 1.32 -8.54
C ALA A 77 10.31 2.13 -9.50
N GLY A 78 10.88 1.50 -10.55
CA GLY A 78 11.75 2.13 -11.53
C GLY A 78 13.00 2.79 -10.94
N ASN A 79 13.57 3.76 -11.67
CA ASN A 79 14.80 4.48 -11.28
C ASN A 79 14.66 5.36 -10.02
N THR A 80 13.46 5.44 -9.42
CA THR A 80 13.23 6.10 -8.13
C THR A 80 13.57 5.22 -6.92
N LYS A 81 13.98 3.97 -7.14
CA LYS A 81 14.59 3.11 -6.11
C LYS A 81 15.97 3.63 -5.71
N ALA A 82 16.00 4.61 -4.81
CA ALA A 82 17.12 4.69 -3.89
C ALA A 82 17.00 3.51 -2.91
N ALA A 83 18.11 2.84 -2.60
CA ALA A 83 18.12 1.68 -1.69
C ALA A 83 17.31 1.99 -0.41
N GLY A 84 16.25 1.20 -0.17
CA GLY A 84 15.31 1.39 0.95
C GLY A 84 14.15 2.36 0.70
N ARG A 85 13.81 2.70 -0.55
CA ARG A 85 12.68 3.61 -0.88
C ARG A 85 11.86 3.03 -2.04
N GLY A 86 10.54 2.92 -1.84
CA GLY A 86 9.61 2.26 -2.77
C GLY A 86 9.44 0.76 -2.49
N GLU A 87 9.52 0.35 -1.24
CA GLU A 87 9.39 -1.05 -0.80
C GLU A 87 8.34 -1.17 0.29
N ILE A 88 7.80 -2.38 0.45
CA ILE A 88 7.01 -2.73 1.65
C ILE A 88 8.01 -2.90 2.80
N THR A 89 7.77 -2.17 3.88
CA THR A 89 8.59 -2.27 5.09
C THR A 89 7.98 -3.20 6.12
N GLU A 90 6.65 -3.23 6.21
CA GLU A 90 5.91 -4.11 7.11
C GLU A 90 4.69 -4.64 6.36
N GLY A 91 4.36 -5.91 6.57
CA GLY A 91 3.10 -6.43 6.07
C GLY A 91 2.81 -7.80 6.64
N GLU A 92 1.56 -8.02 7.01
CA GLU A 92 1.12 -9.25 7.66
C GLU A 92 -0.22 -9.69 7.06
N ILE A 93 -0.35 -11.00 6.86
CA ILE A 93 -1.66 -11.63 6.72
C ILE A 93 -1.91 -12.47 7.95
N ALA A 94 -2.97 -12.15 8.68
CA ALA A 94 -3.44 -12.93 9.81
C ALA A 94 -4.70 -13.71 9.43
N ASP A 95 -4.66 -15.03 9.61
CA ASP A 95 -5.86 -15.87 9.55
C ASP A 95 -6.70 -15.67 10.83
N GLY A 96 -7.85 -15.03 10.66
CA GLY A 96 -8.86 -14.83 11.70
C GLY A 96 -9.71 -16.08 11.95
N GLY A 97 -9.51 -17.15 11.18
CA GLY A 97 -10.14 -18.44 11.34
C GLY A 97 -11.55 -18.53 10.73
N ALA A 98 -12.13 -19.70 10.93
CA ALA A 98 -13.48 -20.01 10.48
C ALA A 98 -14.52 -19.25 11.32
N GLY A 99 -15.33 -18.44 10.65
CA GLY A 99 -16.44 -17.71 11.22
C GLY A 99 -17.74 -17.94 10.45
N VAL A 100 -18.81 -17.33 10.97
CA VAL A 100 -20.13 -17.39 10.35
C VAL A 100 -20.12 -16.54 9.08
N VAL A 101 -20.68 -17.07 7.99
CA VAL A 101 -20.85 -16.33 6.74
C VAL A 101 -21.69 -15.06 6.99
N PRO A 102 -21.29 -13.89 6.44
CA PRO A 102 -22.04 -12.65 6.60
C PRO A 102 -23.52 -12.81 6.19
N LEU A 103 -24.44 -12.16 6.92
CA LEU A 103 -25.89 -12.40 6.82
C LEU A 103 -26.42 -12.33 5.37
N ARG A 104 -25.90 -11.39 4.57
CA ARG A 104 -26.26 -11.22 3.15
C ARG A 104 -25.88 -12.42 2.28
N LEU A 105 -24.73 -13.03 2.54
CA LEU A 105 -24.24 -14.20 1.82
C LEU A 105 -24.94 -15.47 2.30
N ARG A 106 -25.21 -15.58 3.61
CA ARG A 106 -26.00 -16.68 4.19
C ARG A 106 -27.43 -16.72 3.65
N SER A 107 -28.05 -15.56 3.43
CA SER A 107 -29.38 -15.46 2.82
C SER A 107 -29.41 -15.89 1.35
N ARG A 108 -28.28 -15.87 0.65
CA ARG A 108 -28.18 -16.20 -0.78
C ARG A 108 -27.73 -17.63 -1.04
N TYR A 109 -26.83 -18.15 -0.22
CA TYR A 109 -26.18 -19.44 -0.41
C TYR A 109 -26.54 -20.48 0.66
N GLY A 110 -27.37 -20.12 1.65
CA GLY A 110 -27.79 -21.03 2.73
C GLY A 110 -26.75 -21.19 3.84
N SER A 111 -26.97 -22.18 4.71
CA SER A 111 -26.07 -22.52 5.83
C SER A 111 -25.05 -23.60 5.49
N GLU A 112 -24.96 -24.02 4.23
CA GLU A 112 -24.02 -25.05 3.76
C GLU A 112 -22.58 -24.53 3.60
N PHE A 113 -22.38 -23.22 3.79
CA PHE A 113 -21.11 -22.54 3.62
C PHE A 113 -20.58 -21.99 4.94
N GLY A 114 -19.28 -22.15 5.14
CA GLY A 114 -18.47 -21.43 6.13
C GLY A 114 -17.71 -20.27 5.49
N ALA A 115 -17.12 -19.41 6.32
CA ALA A 115 -16.26 -18.32 5.87
C ALA A 115 -14.97 -18.27 6.69
N ASN A 116 -13.81 -18.22 6.01
CA ASN A 116 -12.54 -17.87 6.65
C ASN A 116 -12.26 -16.39 6.42
N TYR A 117 -11.85 -15.71 7.48
CA TYR A 117 -11.56 -14.29 7.48
C TYR A 117 -10.05 -14.08 7.50
N TYR A 118 -9.53 -13.32 6.55
CA TYR A 118 -8.12 -12.94 6.51
C TYR A 118 -8.02 -11.43 6.69
N PHE A 119 -7.19 -11.01 7.64
CA PHE A 119 -6.85 -9.61 7.85
C PHE A 119 -5.48 -9.36 7.25
N ILE A 120 -5.40 -8.37 6.36
CA ILE A 120 -4.19 -8.04 5.64
C ILE A 120 -3.83 -6.61 5.98
N SER A 121 -2.64 -6.41 6.52
CA SER A 121 -2.06 -5.08 6.74
C SER A 121 -0.78 -4.97 5.93
N VAL A 122 -0.60 -3.86 5.22
CA VAL A 122 0.61 -3.57 4.45
C VAL A 122 0.99 -2.12 4.61
N ARG A 123 2.27 -1.90 4.92
CA ARG A 123 2.91 -0.60 4.98
C ARG A 123 3.92 -0.45 3.84
N GLY A 124 3.70 0.55 2.99
CA GLY A 124 4.63 0.95 1.95
C GLY A 124 5.38 2.23 2.33
N GLU A 125 6.67 2.29 2.02
CA GLU A 125 7.46 3.51 2.17
C GLU A 125 7.90 4.10 0.82
N GLY A 126 7.60 5.38 0.63
CA GLY A 126 8.05 6.21 -0.47
C GLY A 126 9.26 7.08 -0.11
N PRO A 127 9.83 7.79 -1.08
CA PRO A 127 10.98 8.66 -0.84
C PRO A 127 10.75 9.74 0.22
N GLY A 128 11.81 10.15 0.93
CA GLY A 128 11.71 11.21 1.94
C GLY A 128 11.04 10.78 3.25
N GLY A 129 10.97 9.47 3.53
CA GLY A 129 10.43 8.92 4.77
C GLY A 129 8.90 8.99 4.86
N ARG A 130 8.21 9.08 3.71
CA ARG A 130 6.75 9.05 3.65
C ARG A 130 6.29 7.61 3.65
N SER A 131 5.46 7.23 4.62
CA SER A 131 4.86 5.91 4.70
C SER A 131 3.36 5.98 4.46
N GLN A 132 2.79 4.90 3.94
CA GLN A 132 1.35 4.69 3.86
C GLN A 132 1.00 3.29 4.30
N ASP A 133 -0.01 3.22 5.17
CA ASP A 133 -0.51 1.98 5.74
C ASP A 133 -1.87 1.70 5.12
N VAL A 134 -2.08 0.47 4.65
CA VAL A 134 -3.34 0.04 4.08
C VAL A 134 -3.73 -1.28 4.70
N GLU A 135 -4.94 -1.31 5.24
CA GLU A 135 -5.54 -2.49 5.84
C GLU A 135 -6.74 -2.93 5.02
N THR A 136 -6.87 -4.25 4.82
CA THR A 136 -8.02 -4.83 4.16
C THR A 136 -8.42 -6.15 4.81
N GLN A 137 -9.66 -6.54 4.60
CA GLN A 137 -10.20 -7.80 5.07
C GLN A 137 -10.77 -8.59 3.90
N VAL A 138 -10.43 -9.87 3.85
CA VAL A 138 -10.89 -10.79 2.81
C VAL A 138 -11.68 -11.89 3.47
N VAL A 139 -12.81 -12.23 2.85
CA VAL A 139 -13.67 -13.32 3.29
C VAL A 139 -13.66 -14.38 2.21
N ARG A 140 -13.15 -15.57 2.55
CA ARG A 140 -13.20 -16.73 1.67
C ARG A 140 -14.32 -17.65 2.10
N MET A 141 -15.31 -17.84 1.24
CA MET A 141 -16.36 -18.84 1.46
C MET A 141 -15.87 -20.23 1.07
N TYR A 142 -16.26 -21.23 1.85
CA TYR A 142 -16.03 -22.64 1.55
C TYR A 142 -17.29 -23.43 1.86
N ARG A 143 -17.53 -24.51 1.11
CA ARG A 143 -18.63 -25.43 1.40
C ARG A 143 -18.18 -26.42 2.47
N HIS A 144 -19.06 -26.75 3.41
CA HIS A 144 -18.72 -27.70 4.47
C HIS A 144 -18.34 -29.09 3.95
N ASP A 145 -18.86 -29.50 2.79
CA ASP A 145 -18.61 -30.82 2.20
C ASP A 145 -17.26 -30.93 1.45
N ASP A 146 -16.71 -29.82 0.97
CA ASP A 146 -15.45 -29.79 0.20
C ASP A 146 -14.20 -29.70 1.10
N ASP A 147 -14.37 -29.52 2.42
CA ASP A 147 -13.28 -29.23 3.37
C ASP A 147 -12.62 -30.47 3.99
N SER A 148 -12.86 -31.67 3.42
CA SER A 148 -12.19 -32.91 3.86
C SER A 148 -10.69 -32.98 3.55
N ILE A 149 -10.13 -32.00 2.83
CA ILE A 149 -8.72 -31.97 2.44
C ILE A 149 -7.84 -31.09 3.35
N PHE A 150 -8.41 -30.20 4.19
CA PHE A 150 -7.61 -29.27 5.01
C PHE A 150 -7.77 -29.38 6.52
N ARG A 151 -8.51 -30.39 7.02
CA ARG A 151 -8.32 -30.85 8.39
C ARG A 151 -7.07 -31.73 8.47
N THR A 152 -5.89 -31.13 8.42
CA THR A 152 -4.74 -31.75 9.08
C THR A 152 -5.02 -31.71 10.57
N SER A 153 -5.57 -32.83 11.06
CA SER A 153 -5.62 -33.15 12.47
C SER A 153 -4.20 -33.04 13.05
N GLY A 154 -3.92 -31.96 13.76
CA GLY A 154 -2.88 -31.98 14.77
C GLY A 154 -3.29 -32.97 15.86
N GLY A 155 -2.42 -33.92 16.17
CA GLY A 155 -2.51 -34.75 17.37
C GLY A 155 -2.52 -36.26 17.10
N GLY A 156 -1.33 -36.80 16.89
CA GLY A 156 -0.94 -38.19 17.18
C GLY A 156 0.47 -38.16 17.74
#